data_AF-A0A0R1SPB4-F1
#
_entry.id   AF-A0A0R1SPB4-F1
#
_cell.length_a   1.000
_cell.length_b   1.000
_cell.length_c   1.000
_cell.angle_alpha   90.00
_cell.angle_beta   90.00
_cell.angle_gamma   90.00
#
_symmetry.space_group_name_H-M   'P 1'
#
loop_
_entity.id
_entity.type
_entity.pdbx_description
1 polymer ?
#
loop_
_entity_poly.entity_id
_entity_poly.type
_entity_poly.pdbx_seq_one_letter_code
_entity_poly.pdbx_strand_id
1 'polypeptide(L)'
;MATLYELTGSYHKLLELSEDTDPTLFADTMDSITDAIDDKAVGYAKVDKELAKDEAALKKEAQRLTARAHAIANNRKRLKENLQLAMEETSTPKIKTPEFTIYIQKNNPSVNIVDEHDIPAYLFETKQVIDKKKISSLLKEGKDVPGAELTRSESLRIR
;
A
#
# COMPACT_ATOMS: atom_id res chain seq x y z
N MET A 1 24.19 14.43 -0.24
CA MET A 1 24.05 12.96 -0.16
C MET A 1 25.26 12.30 -0.80
N ALA A 2 25.69 11.13 -0.33
CA ALA A 2 26.70 10.35 -1.02
C ALA A 2 26.02 9.58 -2.16
N THR A 3 26.31 9.95 -3.41
CA THR A 3 25.78 9.30 -4.61
C THR A 3 26.68 8.11 -4.97
N LEU A 4 26.08 7.01 -5.43
CA LEU A 4 26.78 5.86 -5.99
C LEU A 4 27.42 6.18 -7.35
N TYR A 5 26.88 7.18 -8.06
CA TYR A 5 27.39 7.64 -9.35
C TYR A 5 27.79 9.12 -9.33
N GLU A 6 28.81 9.45 -10.14
CA GLU A 6 29.10 10.83 -10.54
C GLU A 6 27.96 11.34 -11.44
N LEU A 7 27.18 12.28 -10.91
CA LEU A 7 26.07 12.96 -11.58
C LEU A 7 26.53 14.35 -12.02
N THR A 8 26.29 14.70 -13.28
CA THR A 8 26.49 16.07 -13.77
C THR A 8 25.38 16.98 -13.25
N GLY A 9 25.66 18.29 -13.15
CA GLY A 9 24.86 19.26 -12.38
C GLY A 9 23.33 19.20 -12.61
N SER A 10 22.88 19.02 -13.85
CA SER A 10 21.45 18.91 -14.18
C SER A 10 20.79 17.64 -13.64
N TYR A 11 21.51 16.50 -13.61
CA TYR A 11 21.00 15.25 -13.05
C TYR A 11 21.10 15.21 -11.53
N HIS A 12 22.09 15.91 -10.95
CA HIS A 12 22.13 16.09 -9.50
C HIS A 12 20.92 16.91 -9.02
N LYS A 13 20.55 17.96 -9.78
CA LYS A 13 19.35 18.76 -9.51
C LYS A 13 18.06 17.93 -9.62
N LEU A 14 17.98 17.01 -10.59
CA LEU A 14 16.86 16.05 -10.66
C LEU A 14 16.79 15.13 -9.43
N LEU A 15 17.93 14.66 -8.94
CA LEU A 15 17.98 13.85 -7.73
C LEU A 15 17.52 14.65 -6.50
N GLU A 16 17.93 15.90 -6.36
CA GLU A 16 17.50 16.76 -5.25
C GLU A 16 16.00 17.07 -5.29
N LEU A 17 15.45 17.31 -6.49
CA LEU A 17 14.03 17.59 -6.71
C LEU A 17 13.13 16.36 -6.61
N SER A 18 13.71 15.15 -6.53
CA SER A 18 12.94 13.92 -6.43
C SER A 18 12.21 13.75 -5.08
N GLU A 19 12.70 14.42 -4.03
CA GLU A 19 12.06 14.45 -2.71
C GLU A 19 10.96 15.52 -2.64
N ASP A 20 10.94 16.45 -3.61
CA ASP A 20 9.97 17.54 -3.65
C ASP A 20 8.66 17.10 -4.32
N THR A 21 7.54 17.67 -3.87
CA THR A 21 6.19 17.20 -4.27
C THR A 21 5.67 17.93 -5.51
N ASP A 22 6.40 18.91 -6.06
CA ASP A 22 5.97 19.66 -7.24
C ASP A 22 6.26 18.89 -8.54
N PRO A 23 5.22 18.33 -9.22
CA PRO A 23 5.42 17.55 -10.43
C PRO A 23 5.88 18.41 -11.61
N THR A 24 5.62 19.73 -11.56
CA THR A 24 5.94 20.66 -12.65
C THR A 24 7.44 20.98 -12.69
N LEU A 25 8.04 21.21 -11.52
CA LEU A 25 9.47 21.52 -11.42
C LEU A 25 10.36 20.35 -11.84
N PHE A 26 9.92 19.12 -11.54
CA PHE A 26 10.61 17.90 -11.94
C PHE A 26 10.58 17.71 -13.46
N ALA A 27 9.41 17.90 -14.09
CA ALA A 27 9.25 17.83 -15.53
C ALA A 27 10.07 18.90 -16.27
N ASP A 28 10.02 20.16 -15.81
CA ASP A 28 10.78 21.25 -16.40
C ASP A 28 12.29 21.00 -16.35
N THR A 29 12.79 20.39 -15.27
CA THR A 29 14.20 20.02 -15.14
C THR A 29 14.58 18.89 -16.12
N MET A 30 13.69 17.92 -16.35
CA MET A 30 13.91 16.87 -17.36
C MET A 30 13.96 17.41 -18.79
N ASP A 31 13.11 18.40 -19.09
CA ASP A 31 13.05 19.06 -20.39
C ASP A 31 14.23 20.02 -20.62
N SER A 32 14.79 20.59 -19.55
CA SER A 32 15.99 21.44 -19.63
C SER A 32 17.27 20.69 -20.05
N ILE A 33 17.27 19.36 -19.99
CA ILE A 33 18.40 18.51 -20.37
C ILE A 33 18.38 18.29 -21.89
N THR A 34 19.29 18.96 -22.58
CA THR A 34 19.47 18.95 -24.04
C THR A 34 20.64 18.06 -24.51
N ASP A 35 21.16 17.20 -23.64
CA ASP A 35 22.23 16.25 -23.98
C ASP A 35 21.81 15.25 -25.07
N ALA A 36 22.80 14.64 -25.74
CA ALA A 36 22.57 13.57 -26.69
C ALA A 36 21.78 12.42 -26.04
N ILE A 37 20.95 11.72 -26.81
CA ILE A 37 20.02 10.72 -26.26
C ILE A 37 20.72 9.61 -25.46
N ASP A 38 21.94 9.23 -25.86
CA ASP A 38 22.73 8.21 -25.19
C ASP A 38 23.24 8.71 -23.82
N ASP A 39 23.78 9.93 -23.76
CA ASP A 39 24.22 10.56 -22.51
C ASP A 39 23.02 10.84 -21.58
N LYS A 40 21.87 11.21 -22.16
CA LYS A 40 20.62 11.40 -21.45
C LYS A 40 20.10 10.11 -20.83
N ALA A 41 20.14 9.01 -21.57
CA ALA A 41 19.78 7.69 -21.07
C ALA A 41 20.70 7.24 -19.91
N VAL A 42 22.01 7.46 -20.03
CA VAL A 42 22.97 7.13 -18.97
C VAL A 42 22.73 7.98 -17.72
N GLY A 43 22.51 9.29 -17.87
CA GLY A 43 22.21 10.19 -16.75
C GLY A 43 20.92 9.81 -16.02
N TYR A 44 19.84 9.50 -16.76
CA TYR A 44 18.59 9.03 -16.17
C TYR A 44 18.72 7.67 -15.49
N ALA A 45 19.48 6.73 -16.08
CA ALA A 45 19.74 5.44 -15.44
C ALA A 45 20.51 5.57 -14.12
N LYS A 46 21.42 6.54 -14.02
CA LYS A 46 22.11 6.84 -12.76
C LYS A 46 21.14 7.39 -11.72
N VAL A 47 20.32 8.38 -12.07
CA VAL A 47 19.31 8.95 -11.16
C VAL A 47 18.31 7.89 -10.70
N ASP A 48 17.77 7.09 -11.62
CA ASP A 48 16.83 6.00 -11.30
C ASP A 48 17.41 5.00 -10.28
N LYS A 49 18.70 4.63 -10.41
CA LYS A 49 19.34 3.73 -9.45
C LYS A 49 19.52 4.34 -8.06
N GLU A 50 19.80 5.63 -7.96
CA GLU A 50 19.82 6.34 -6.66
C GLU A 50 18.42 6.36 -6.04
N LEU A 51 17.40 6.74 -6.82
CA LEU A 51 16.02 6.78 -6.35
C LEU A 51 15.51 5.41 -5.91
N ALA A 52 15.83 4.35 -6.66
CA ALA A 52 15.44 2.99 -6.30
C ALA A 52 16.06 2.54 -4.96
N LYS A 53 17.30 2.96 -4.68
CA LYS A 53 17.98 2.69 -3.41
C LYS A 53 17.30 3.43 -2.25
N ASP A 54 17.01 4.71 -2.43
CA ASP A 54 16.36 5.53 -1.41
C ASP A 54 14.91 5.06 -1.17
N GLU A 55 14.17 4.74 -2.23
CA GLU A 55 12.84 4.14 -2.17
C GLU A 55 12.85 2.83 -1.35
N ALA A 56 13.81 1.94 -1.63
CA ALA A 56 13.94 0.68 -0.89
C ALA A 56 14.27 0.90 0.59
N ALA A 57 15.13 1.87 0.91
CA ALA A 57 15.47 2.24 2.28
C ALA A 57 14.26 2.80 3.03
N LEU A 58 13.52 3.73 2.41
CA LEU A 58 12.31 4.33 2.96
C LEU A 58 11.21 3.28 3.18
N LYS A 59 11.00 2.38 2.22
CA LYS A 59 10.03 1.27 2.35
C LYS A 59 10.37 0.36 3.53
N LYS A 60 11.66 0.03 3.71
CA LYS A 60 12.11 -0.79 4.85
C LYS A 60 11.85 -0.09 6.18
N GLU A 61 12.13 1.20 6.25
CA GLU A 61 11.88 1.99 7.46
C GLU A 61 10.38 2.16 7.75
N ALA A 62 9.57 2.41 6.72
CA ALA A 62 8.12 2.44 6.82
C ALA A 62 7.57 1.10 7.34
N GLN A 63 8.02 -0.03 6.80
CA GLN A 63 7.64 -1.36 7.29
C GLN A 63 7.99 -1.54 8.78
N ARG A 64 9.18 -1.11 9.20
CA ARG A 64 9.62 -1.16 10.60
C ARG A 64 8.70 -0.34 11.50
N LEU A 65 8.35 0.88 11.09
CA LEU A 65 7.46 1.78 11.82
C LEU A 65 6.03 1.24 11.87
N THR A 66 5.50 0.73 10.76
CA THR A 66 4.18 0.09 10.70
C THR A 66 4.12 -1.14 11.60
N ALA A 67 5.15 -2.00 11.57
CA ALA A 67 5.24 -3.17 12.46
C ALA A 67 5.26 -2.75 13.94
N ARG A 68 6.00 -1.69 14.29
CA ARG A 68 6.02 -1.14 15.64
C ARG A 68 4.66 -0.58 16.06
N ALA A 69 3.99 0.17 15.17
CA ALA A 69 2.65 0.69 15.42
C ALA A 69 1.63 -0.44 15.64
N HIS A 70 1.71 -1.51 14.85
CA HIS A 70 0.88 -2.69 14.99
C HIS A 70 1.12 -3.42 16.33
N ALA A 71 2.37 -3.58 16.76
CA ALA A 71 2.69 -4.17 18.06
C ALA A 71 2.10 -3.34 19.23
N ILE A 72 2.19 -2.01 19.15
CA ILE A 72 1.59 -1.11 20.14
C ILE A 72 0.06 -1.23 20.13
N ALA A 73 -0.57 -1.29 18.96
CA ALA A 73 -2.01 -1.46 18.83
C ALA A 73 -2.48 -2.79 19.47
N ASN A 74 -1.74 -3.88 19.26
CA ASN A 74 -2.02 -5.17 19.87
C ASN A 74 -1.86 -5.15 21.40
N ASN A 75 -0.82 -4.50 21.91
CA ASN A 75 -0.64 -4.35 23.35
C ASN A 75 -1.76 -3.50 23.98
N ARG A 76 -2.22 -2.44 23.31
CA ARG A 76 -3.39 -1.65 23.74
C ARG A 76 -4.67 -2.49 23.76
N LYS A 77 -4.86 -3.38 22.79
CA LYS A 77 -5.99 -4.32 22.74
C LYS A 77 -5.93 -5.29 23.93
N ARG A 78 -4.78 -5.96 24.14
CA ARG A 78 -4.55 -6.88 25.27
C ARG A 78 -4.78 -6.21 26.62
N LEU A 79 -4.33 -4.96 26.79
CA LEU A 79 -4.56 -4.20 28.02
C LEU A 79 -6.05 -4.02 28.32
N LYS A 80 -6.84 -3.65 27.30
CA LYS A 80 -8.29 -3.49 27.43
C LYS A 80 -9.00 -4.82 27.68
N GLU A 81 -8.58 -5.89 27.01
CA GLU A 81 -9.12 -7.24 27.21
C GLU A 81 -8.86 -7.74 28.63
N ASN A 82 -7.64 -7.60 29.14
CA ASN A 82 -7.31 -7.95 30.52
C ASN A 82 -8.12 -7.15 31.53
N LEU A 83 -8.30 -5.84 31.30
CA LEU A 83 -9.14 -5.01 32.16
C LEU A 83 -10.61 -5.45 32.12
N GLN A 84 -11.12 -5.79 30.93
CA GLN A 84 -12.46 -6.31 30.78
C GLN A 84 -12.64 -7.63 31.55
N LEU A 85 -11.71 -8.58 31.41
CA LEU A 85 -11.74 -9.85 32.14
C LEU A 85 -11.76 -9.62 33.65
N ALA A 86 -10.90 -8.74 34.17
CA ALA A 86 -10.86 -8.41 35.60
C ALA A 86 -12.17 -7.75 36.08
N MET A 87 -12.78 -6.88 35.28
CA MET A 87 -14.09 -6.26 35.58
C MET A 87 -15.23 -7.30 35.55
N GLU A 88 -15.16 -8.29 34.68
CA GLU A 88 -16.12 -9.40 34.60
C GLU A 88 -15.98 -10.35 35.81
N GLU A 89 -14.75 -10.76 36.17
CA GLU A 89 -14.46 -11.62 37.33
C GLU A 89 -14.90 -10.97 38.65
N THR A 90 -14.69 -9.67 38.79
CA THR A 90 -15.09 -8.91 39.99
C THR A 90 -16.55 -8.47 39.96
N SER A 91 -17.30 -8.78 38.89
CA SER A 91 -18.69 -8.35 38.69
C SER A 91 -18.88 -6.83 38.84
N THR A 92 -17.88 -6.04 38.41
CA THR A 92 -17.90 -4.58 38.44
C THR A 92 -18.07 -4.00 37.03
N PRO A 93 -19.32 -3.86 36.53
CA PRO A 93 -19.58 -3.48 35.14
C PRO A 93 -19.20 -2.03 34.81
N LYS A 94 -19.00 -1.18 35.83
CA LYS A 94 -18.71 0.25 35.68
C LYS A 94 -17.83 0.76 36.81
N ILE A 95 -16.74 1.43 36.45
CA ILE A 95 -15.82 2.12 37.34
C ILE A 95 -15.85 3.60 36.97
N LYS A 96 -16.22 4.45 37.92
CA LYS A 96 -16.22 5.91 37.75
C LYS A 96 -15.12 6.51 38.63
N THR A 97 -14.15 7.14 38.00
CA THR A 97 -13.08 7.91 38.66
C THR A 97 -13.19 9.39 38.25
N PRO A 98 -12.53 10.31 38.96
CA PRO A 98 -12.49 11.73 38.57
C PRO A 98 -11.89 11.96 37.18
N GLU A 99 -10.96 11.09 36.76
CA GLU A 99 -10.25 11.22 35.48
C GLU A 99 -10.91 10.44 34.34
N PHE A 100 -11.50 9.27 34.62
CA PHE A 100 -12.07 8.38 33.61
C PHE A 100 -13.34 7.66 34.07
N THR A 101 -14.27 7.44 33.15
CA THR A 101 -15.38 6.50 33.33
C THR A 101 -15.17 5.28 32.44
N ILE A 102 -14.98 4.11 33.05
CA ILE A 102 -14.74 2.84 32.38
C ILE A 102 -15.98 1.97 32.59
N TYR A 103 -16.54 1.42 31.51
CA TYR A 103 -17.71 0.55 31.59
C TYR A 103 -17.68 -0.50 30.48
N ILE A 104 -18.26 -1.66 30.76
CA ILE A 104 -18.47 -2.69 29.75
C ILE A 104 -19.74 -2.35 28.99
N GLN A 105 -19.60 -2.07 27.69
CA GLN A 105 -20.72 -1.87 26.78
C GLN A 105 -21.06 -3.19 26.09
N LYS A 106 -22.35 -3.54 26.03
CA LYS A 106 -22.81 -4.63 25.16
C LYS A 106 -22.74 -4.14 23.71
N ASN A 107 -21.88 -4.76 22.92
CA ASN A 107 -21.82 -4.50 21.48
C ASN A 107 -23.10 -5.00 20.80
N ASN A 108 -23.40 -4.45 19.62
CA ASN A 108 -24.49 -4.95 18.80
C ASN A 108 -24.28 -6.45 18.52
N PRO A 109 -25.36 -7.25 18.49
CA PRO A 109 -25.27 -8.67 18.17
C PRO A 109 -24.63 -8.84 16.79
N SER A 110 -23.53 -9.58 16.74
CA SER A 110 -22.89 -10.00 15.50
C SER A 110 -23.44 -11.36 15.10
N VAL A 111 -23.77 -11.54 13.81
CA VAL A 111 -24.22 -12.82 13.27
C VAL A 111 -23.00 -13.73 13.18
N ASN A 112 -22.97 -14.79 13.99
CA ASN A 112 -22.00 -15.86 13.86
C ASN A 112 -22.62 -17.00 13.05
N ILE A 113 -22.09 -17.27 11.87
CA ILE A 113 -22.51 -18.38 11.02
C ILE A 113 -21.85 -19.64 11.57
N VAL A 114 -22.63 -20.55 12.14
CA VAL A 114 -22.13 -21.81 12.73
C VAL A 114 -21.96 -22.88 11.67
N ASP A 115 -22.87 -22.95 10.70
CA ASP A 115 -22.77 -23.79 9.50
C ASP A 115 -23.32 -23.02 8.30
N GLU A 116 -22.55 -22.96 7.22
CA GLU A 116 -22.94 -22.31 5.96
C GLU A 116 -23.94 -23.15 5.17
N HIS A 117 -24.01 -24.46 5.39
CA HIS A 117 -24.90 -25.37 4.64
C HIS A 117 -26.37 -25.26 5.09
N ASP A 118 -26.59 -24.84 6.33
CA ASP A 118 -27.92 -24.58 6.88
C ASP A 118 -28.45 -23.19 6.51
N ILE A 119 -27.61 -22.33 5.90
CA ILE A 119 -28.02 -21.00 5.47
C ILE A 119 -28.82 -21.11 4.17
N PRO A 120 -30.05 -20.58 4.13
CA PRO A 120 -30.80 -20.53 2.89
C PRO A 120 -30.07 -19.77 1.79
N ALA A 121 -30.07 -20.32 0.57
CA ALA A 121 -29.38 -19.77 -0.60
C ALA A 121 -29.74 -18.30 -0.92
N TYR A 122 -30.91 -17.81 -0.49
CA TYR A 122 -31.34 -16.41 -0.71
C TYR A 122 -30.57 -15.38 0.15
N LEU A 123 -29.82 -15.82 1.16
CA LEU A 123 -28.98 -14.95 1.99
C LEU A 123 -27.54 -14.81 1.45
N PHE A 124 -27.19 -15.54 0.39
CA PHE A 124 -25.88 -15.46 -0.25
C PHE A 124 -25.84 -14.36 -1.31
N GLU A 125 -24.91 -13.42 -1.17
CA GLU A 125 -24.58 -12.48 -2.24
C GLU A 125 -23.70 -13.18 -3.30
N THR A 126 -24.26 -13.48 -4.48
CA THR A 126 -23.48 -14.03 -5.59
C THR A 126 -22.80 -12.90 -6.37
N LYS A 127 -21.49 -12.70 -6.16
CA LYS A 127 -20.69 -11.77 -6.96
C LYS A 127 -20.17 -12.47 -8.22
N GLN A 128 -20.62 -12.05 -9.40
CA GLN A 128 -19.98 -12.43 -10.66
C GLN A 128 -18.66 -11.66 -10.80
N VAL A 129 -17.55 -12.33 -10.49
CA VAL A 129 -16.21 -11.76 -10.67
C VAL A 129 -15.71 -12.09 -12.08
N ILE A 130 -15.41 -11.05 -12.85
CA ILE A 130 -14.84 -11.19 -14.19
C ILE A 130 -13.42 -11.72 -14.10
N ASP A 131 -13.18 -12.91 -14.65
CA ASP A 131 -11.84 -13.50 -14.74
C ASP A 131 -11.06 -12.93 -15.93
N LYS A 132 -10.35 -11.82 -15.68
CA LYS A 132 -9.51 -11.15 -16.67
C LYS A 132 -8.41 -12.05 -17.26
N LYS A 133 -7.96 -13.10 -16.53
CA LYS A 133 -6.92 -14.02 -17.02
C LYS A 133 -7.47 -14.97 -18.07
N LYS A 134 -8.67 -15.51 -17.84
CA LYS A 134 -9.38 -16.32 -18.84
C LYS A 134 -9.69 -15.50 -20.08
N ILE A 135 -10.17 -14.27 -19.92
CA ILE A 135 -10.42 -13.35 -21.03
C ILE A 135 -9.12 -13.09 -21.82
N SER A 136 -8.01 -12.76 -21.14
CA SER A 136 -6.72 -12.55 -21.81
C SER A 136 -6.22 -13.79 -22.55
N SER A 137 -6.45 -14.98 -22.01
CA SER A 137 -6.04 -16.25 -22.65
C SER A 137 -6.89 -16.53 -23.89
N LEU A 138 -8.21 -16.36 -23.81
CA LEU A 138 -9.13 -16.53 -24.93
C LEU A 138 -8.86 -15.52 -26.06
N LEU A 139 -8.61 -14.25 -25.72
CA LEU A 139 -8.23 -13.23 -26.70
C LEU A 139 -6.86 -13.52 -27.37
N LYS A 140 -5.89 -14.09 -26.62
CA LYS A 140 -4.60 -14.54 -27.18
C LYS A 140 -4.73 -15.79 -28.07
N GLU A 141 -5.69 -16.66 -27.78
CA GLU A 141 -6.05 -17.83 -28.60
C GLU A 141 -6.83 -17.45 -29.87
N GLY A 142 -7.16 -16.17 -30.07
CA GLY A 142 -7.90 -15.68 -31.24
C GLY A 142 -9.42 -15.89 -31.15
N LYS A 143 -9.97 -16.14 -29.95
CA LYS A 143 -11.42 -16.19 -29.72
C LYS A 143 -11.94 -14.80 -29.36
N ASP A 144 -12.99 -14.37 -30.03
CA ASP A 144 -13.67 -13.11 -29.71
C ASP A 144 -14.34 -13.18 -28.33
N VAL A 145 -14.02 -12.23 -27.47
CA VAL A 145 -14.69 -12.01 -26.18
C VAL A 145 -15.42 -10.67 -26.23
N PRO A 146 -16.76 -10.65 -26.35
CA PRO A 146 -17.52 -9.41 -26.32
C PRO A 146 -17.21 -8.58 -25.07
N GLY A 147 -16.76 -7.33 -25.27
CA GLY A 147 -16.45 -6.40 -24.19
C GLY A 147 -15.01 -6.43 -23.67
N ALA A 148 -14.08 -7.13 -24.32
CA ALA A 148 -12.66 -7.11 -23.97
C ALA A 148 -11.76 -6.95 -25.20
N GLU A 149 -10.84 -5.99 -25.13
CA GLU A 149 -9.85 -5.71 -26.17
C GLU A 149 -8.42 -5.92 -25.61
N LEU A 150 -7.51 -6.44 -26.44
CA LEU A 150 -6.12 -6.64 -26.07
C LEU A 150 -5.30 -5.37 -26.39
N THR A 151 -5.07 -4.52 -25.40
CA THR A 151 -4.18 -3.36 -25.56
C THR A 151 -2.73 -3.73 -25.19
N ARG A 152 -1.77 -3.29 -26.00
CA ARG A 152 -0.34 -3.45 -25.74
C ARG A 152 0.28 -2.09 -25.50
N SER A 153 0.80 -1.86 -24.29
CA SER A 153 1.62 -0.70 -23.96
C SER A 153 3.10 -1.09 -23.92
N GLU A 154 3.97 -0.17 -24.30
CA GLU A 154 5.42 -0.31 -24.19
C GLU A 154 5.90 0.52 -23.00
N SER A 155 6.75 -0.05 -22.15
CA SER A 155 7.35 0.64 -21.01
C SER A 155 8.87 0.50 -21.02
N LEU A 156 9.58 1.58 -20.69
CA LEU A 156 11.03 1.58 -20.57
C LEU A 156 11.46 0.71 -19.38
N ARG A 157 12.51 -0.10 -19.56
CA ARG A 157 13.06 -0.95 -18.50
C ARG A 157 14.57 -0.75 -18.38
N ILE A 158 15.01 -0.30 -17.21
CA ILE A 158 16.43 -0.17 -16.85
C ILE A 158 16.83 -1.43 -16.06
N ARG A 159 18.00 -2.01 -16.35
CA ARG A 159 18.57 -3.17 -15.63
C ARG A 159 19.95 -2.84 -15.05
#